data_AF-A0A966K7X4-F1
#
_entry.id   AF-A0A966K7X4-F1
#
_cell.length_a   1.000
_cell.length_b   1.000
_cell.length_c   1.000
_cell.angle_alpha   90.00
_cell.angle_beta   90.00
_cell.angle_gamma   90.00
#
_symmetry.space_group_name_H-M   'P 1'
#
loop_
_entity.id
_entity.type
_entity.pdbx_description
1 polymer ?
#
loop_
_entity_poly.entity_id
_entity_poly.type
_entity_poly.pdbx_seq_one_letter_code
_entity_poly.pdbx_strand_id
1 'polypeptide(L)'
;MVAAAFGAAGSQIIGTFWGWFWVSLLAQFIGFIAWNTYSTQKLQAEYERMDAEVLKGASTFVINLACGYCNVRQNVPIQLNRKNEFLCESCNQTNGVHMLFQATTKTTPIDSVKIPLPNSTFAEFKVTK
;
A
#
# COMPACT_ATOMS: atom_id res chain seq x y z
N MET A 1 -19.86 -4.24 34.73
CA MET A 1 -19.81 -5.05 35.98
C MET A 1 -19.01 -4.37 37.09
N VAL A 2 -17.86 -3.76 36.80
CA VAL A 2 -17.02 -3.09 37.81
C VAL A 2 -17.74 -1.93 38.53
N ALA A 3 -18.43 -1.04 37.81
CA ALA A 3 -19.15 0.09 38.43
C ALA A 3 -20.27 -0.33 39.41
N ALA A 4 -21.00 -1.41 39.09
CA ALA A 4 -22.05 -1.92 39.96
C ALA A 4 -21.49 -2.53 41.27
N ALA A 5 -20.33 -3.18 41.19
CA ALA A 5 -19.63 -3.71 42.37
C ALA A 5 -19.12 -2.60 43.29
N PHE A 6 -18.53 -1.53 42.73
CA PHE A 6 -18.08 -0.38 43.51
C PHE A 6 -19.25 0.45 44.09
N GLY A 7 -20.37 0.55 43.38
CA GLY A 7 -21.59 1.16 43.91
C GLY A 7 -22.13 0.40 45.12
N ALA A 8 -22.18 -0.93 45.06
CA ALA A 8 -22.65 -1.78 46.16
C ALA A 8 -21.70 -1.78 47.38
N ALA A 9 -20.39 -1.76 47.14
CA ALA A 9 -19.40 -1.62 48.22
C ALA A 9 -19.42 -0.22 48.86
N GLY A 10 -19.59 0.84 48.05
CA GLY A 10 -19.66 2.22 48.53
C GLY A 10 -20.93 2.53 49.32
N SER A 11 -22.05 1.88 49.00
CA SER A 11 -23.31 2.08 49.73
C SER A 11 -23.26 1.55 51.17
N GLN A 12 -22.48 0.49 51.42
CA GLN A 12 -22.27 -0.07 52.75
C GLN A 12 -21.45 0.85 53.68
N ILE A 13 -20.64 1.77 53.12
CA ILE A 13 -19.73 2.63 53.90
C ILE A 13 -20.33 4.03 54.13
N ILE A 14 -21.03 4.61 53.14
CA ILE A 14 -21.47 6.03 53.17
C ILE A 14 -22.98 6.20 52.83
N GLY A 15 -23.71 5.12 52.55
CA GLY A 15 -25.17 5.14 52.39
C GLY A 15 -25.71 5.64 51.04
N THR A 16 -24.88 6.20 50.15
CA THR A 16 -25.31 6.70 48.83
C THR A 16 -24.74 5.87 47.68
N PHE A 17 -25.42 4.77 47.35
CA PHE A 17 -25.12 3.89 46.20
C PHE A 17 -24.96 4.67 44.88
N TRP A 18 -25.90 5.57 44.62
CA TRP A 18 -25.98 6.31 43.36
C TRP A 18 -24.80 7.25 43.11
N GLY A 19 -24.23 7.86 44.14
CA GLY A 19 -23.05 8.73 44.00
C GLY A 19 -21.82 7.97 43.52
N TRP A 20 -21.50 6.87 44.20
CA TRP A 20 -20.35 6.02 43.85
C TRP A 20 -20.53 5.27 42.53
N PHE A 21 -21.76 4.88 42.19
CA PHE A 21 -22.07 4.31 40.89
C PHE A 21 -21.72 5.28 39.76
N TRP A 22 -22.18 6.54 39.83
CA TRP A 22 -21.89 7.53 38.79
C TRP A 22 -20.42 7.91 38.71
N VAL A 23 -19.73 8.07 39.84
CA VAL A 23 -18.29 8.36 39.86
C VAL A 23 -17.48 7.22 39.22
N SER A 24 -17.77 5.97 39.59
CA SER A 24 -17.06 4.81 39.05
C SER A 24 -17.37 4.56 37.57
N LEU A 25 -18.60 4.82 37.12
CA LEU A 25 -18.99 4.77 35.71
C LEU A 25 -18.22 5.81 34.89
N LEU A 26 -18.14 7.05 35.38
CA LEU A 26 -17.46 8.14 34.71
C LEU A 26 -15.95 7.90 34.63
N ALA A 27 -15.35 7.40 35.72
CA ALA A 27 -13.94 6.99 35.72
C ALA A 27 -13.65 5.86 34.72
N GLN A 28 -14.52 4.85 34.64
CA GLN A 28 -14.40 3.77 33.65
C GLN A 28 -14.53 4.28 32.21
N PHE A 29 -15.44 5.23 31.97
CA PHE A 29 -15.63 5.80 30.64
C PHE A 29 -14.41 6.61 30.18
N ILE A 30 -13.87 7.47 31.05
CA ILE A 30 -12.65 8.24 30.76
C ILE A 30 -11.46 7.30 30.55
N GLY A 31 -11.28 6.31 31.42
CA GLY A 31 -10.22 5.31 31.28
C GLY A 31 -10.32 4.53 29.97
N PHE A 32 -11.52 4.14 29.57
CA PHE A 32 -11.76 3.43 28.31
C PHE A 32 -11.43 4.31 27.10
N ILE A 33 -11.85 5.58 27.08
CA ILE A 33 -11.52 6.50 25.99
C ILE A 33 -10.01 6.70 25.90
N ALA A 34 -9.33 6.95 27.02
CA ALA A 34 -7.88 7.15 27.05
C ALA A 34 -7.15 5.91 26.54
N TRP A 35 -7.55 4.72 26.99
CA TRP A 35 -6.95 3.45 26.56
C TRP A 35 -7.15 3.17 25.07
N ASN A 36 -8.37 3.36 24.55
CA ASN A 36 -8.65 3.16 23.13
C ASN A 36 -7.90 4.16 22.27
N THR A 37 -7.84 5.42 22.68
CA THR A 37 -7.11 6.47 21.96
C THR A 37 -5.63 6.12 21.90
N TYR A 38 -5.03 5.75 23.04
CA TYR A 38 -3.63 5.34 23.11
C TYR A 38 -3.34 4.11 22.21
N SER A 39 -4.20 3.09 22.29
CA SER A 39 -4.04 1.86 21.50
C SER A 39 -4.17 2.13 19.98
N THR A 40 -5.09 3.00 19.58
CA THR A 40 -5.29 3.38 18.18
C THR A 40 -4.09 4.16 17.64
N GLN A 41 -3.55 5.11 18.41
CA GLN A 41 -2.36 5.88 17.99
C GLN A 41 -1.14 4.96 17.83
N LYS A 42 -0.94 4.02 18.75
CA LYS A 42 0.17 3.06 18.63
C LYS A 42 0.02 2.20 17.37
N LEU A 43 -1.18 1.71 17.10
CA LEU A 43 -1.47 0.89 15.93
C LEU A 43 -1.27 1.67 14.63
N GLN A 44 -1.71 2.93 14.57
CA GLN A 44 -1.49 3.80 13.40
C GLN A 44 0.00 4.02 13.13
N ALA A 45 0.80 4.28 14.17
CA ALA A 45 2.24 4.45 14.02
C ALA A 45 2.95 3.18 13.54
N GLU A 46 2.47 2.00 13.93
CA GLU A 46 3.00 0.72 13.43
C GLU A 46 2.64 0.50 11.95
N TYR A 47 1.41 0.81 11.54
CA TYR A 47 1.01 0.75 10.13
C TYR A 47 1.82 1.69 9.25
N GLU A 48 2.03 2.94 9.66
CA GLU A 48 2.83 3.89 8.90
C GLU A 48 4.28 3.41 8.72
N ARG A 49 4.85 2.75 9.73
CA ARG A 49 6.20 2.15 9.63
C ARG A 49 6.22 0.98 8.65
N MET A 50 5.24 0.09 8.71
CA MET A 50 5.14 -1.03 7.79
C MET A 50 4.95 -0.55 6.35
N ASP A 51 4.10 0.45 6.11
CA ASP A 51 3.93 1.04 4.79
C ASP A 51 5.24 1.66 4.29
N ALA A 52 5.96 2.39 5.14
CA ALA A 52 7.26 2.95 4.78
C ALA A 52 8.31 1.86 4.44
N GLU A 53 8.30 0.73 5.15
CA GLU A 53 9.17 -0.42 4.86
C GLU A 53 8.81 -1.11 3.55
N VAL A 54 7.50 -1.32 3.30
CA VAL A 54 7.01 -1.86 2.03
C VAL A 54 7.37 -0.94 0.87
N LEU A 55 7.21 0.37 1.02
CA LEU A 55 7.63 1.35 0.02
C LEU A 55 9.14 1.29 -0.23
N LYS A 56 9.96 1.13 0.82
CA LYS A 56 11.42 0.96 0.67
C LYS A 56 11.76 -0.34 -0.07
N GLY A 57 11.13 -1.45 0.29
CA GLY A 57 11.35 -2.75 -0.36
C GLY A 57 10.90 -2.74 -1.83
N ALA A 58 9.73 -2.16 -2.11
CA ALA A 58 9.21 -2.02 -3.47
C ALA A 58 9.97 -0.99 -4.30
N SER A 59 10.74 -0.07 -3.69
CA SER A 59 11.45 0.97 -4.44
C SER A 59 12.67 0.47 -5.21
N THR A 60 13.13 -0.77 -4.98
CA THR A 60 14.34 -1.31 -5.61
C THR A 60 13.98 -2.39 -6.64
N PHE A 61 14.00 -2.04 -7.92
CA PHE A 61 13.75 -2.96 -9.02
C PHE A 61 15.05 -3.30 -9.73
N VAL A 62 15.33 -4.58 -9.97
CA VAL A 62 16.46 -4.98 -10.82
C VAL A 62 15.93 -5.20 -12.23
N ILE A 63 16.45 -4.46 -13.20
CA ILE A 63 16.11 -4.69 -14.61
C ILE A 63 17.36 -4.94 -15.44
N ASN A 64 17.18 -5.74 -16.49
CA ASN A 64 18.23 -6.07 -17.43
C ASN A 64 18.27 -5.00 -18.54
N LEU A 65 19.32 -4.18 -18.55
CA LEU A 65 19.50 -3.10 -19.51
C LEU A 65 20.78 -3.31 -20.31
N ALA A 66 20.73 -2.94 -21.60
CA ALA A 66 21.92 -2.84 -22.43
C ALA A 66 22.65 -1.52 -22.15
N CYS A 67 23.98 -1.58 -22.01
CA CYS A 67 24.83 -0.40 -21.92
C CYS A 67 24.77 0.41 -23.23
N GLY A 68 24.59 1.74 -23.14
CA GLY A 68 24.51 2.61 -24.32
C GLY A 68 25.82 2.72 -25.11
N TYR A 69 26.96 2.35 -24.50
CA TYR A 69 28.27 2.40 -25.15
C TYR A 69 28.68 1.08 -25.80
N CYS A 70 28.60 -0.03 -25.05
CA CYS A 70 29.09 -1.34 -25.51
C CYS A 70 27.99 -2.36 -25.81
N ASN A 71 26.71 -2.00 -25.62
CA ASN A 71 25.53 -2.87 -25.79
C ASN A 71 25.53 -4.17 -24.95
N VAL A 72 26.47 -4.35 -24.03
CA VAL A 72 26.44 -5.48 -23.10
C VAL A 72 25.29 -5.31 -22.12
N ARG A 73 24.53 -6.39 -21.92
CA ARG A 73 23.40 -6.43 -20.99
C ARG A 73 23.88 -6.70 -19.58
N GLN A 74 23.41 -5.89 -18.62
CA GLN A 74 23.69 -6.08 -17.20
C GLN A 74 22.45 -5.84 -16.35
N ASN A 75 22.44 -6.44 -15.16
CA ASN A 75 21.38 -6.26 -14.19
C ASN A 75 21.65 -5.00 -13.38
N VAL A 76 20.78 -4.01 -13.52
CA VAL A 76 20.93 -2.70 -12.86
C VAL A 76 19.84 -2.54 -11.82
N PRO A 77 20.19 -2.28 -10.55
CA PRO A 77 19.22 -1.91 -9.53
C PRO A 77 18.80 -0.45 -9.74
N ILE A 78 17.50 -0.25 -9.94
CA ILE A 78 16.85 1.05 -10.12
C ILE A 78 16.09 1.40 -8.85
N GLN A 79 16.23 2.65 -8.43
CA GLN A 79 15.52 3.24 -7.33
C GLN A 79 14.62 4.39 -7.81
N LEU A 80 13.33 4.34 -7.47
CA LEU A 80 12.36 5.35 -7.88
C LEU A 80 12.62 6.75 -7.30
N ASN A 81 13.35 6.84 -6.19
CA ASN A 81 13.51 8.06 -5.40
C ASN A 81 14.81 8.85 -5.71
N ARG A 82 15.63 8.41 -6.67
CA ARG A 82 16.90 9.06 -7.01
C ARG A 82 17.22 9.00 -8.49
N LYS A 83 18.19 9.81 -8.93
CA LYS A 83 18.79 9.65 -10.27
C LYS A 83 19.40 8.25 -10.35
N ASN A 84 19.03 7.52 -11.40
CA ASN A 84 19.52 6.17 -11.63
C ASN A 84 20.66 6.24 -12.64
N GLU A 85 21.87 6.09 -12.14
CA GLU A 85 23.08 5.99 -12.94
C GLU A 85 23.78 4.68 -12.55
N PHE A 86 24.36 3.99 -13.53
CA PHE A 86 25.10 2.76 -13.30
C PHE A 86 26.39 2.74 -14.09
N LEU A 87 27.44 2.20 -13.47
CA LEU A 87 28.71 1.94 -14.12
C LEU A 87 28.62 0.60 -14.88
N CYS A 88 29.00 0.59 -16.14
CA CYS A 88 29.07 -0.65 -16.90
C CYS A 88 30.37 -1.40 -16.58
N GLU A 89 30.28 -2.65 -16.13
CA GLU A 89 31.46 -3.46 -15.77
C GLU A 89 32.34 -3.81 -16.97
N SER A 90 31.76 -3.85 -18.18
CA SER A 90 32.49 -4.23 -19.39
C SER A 90 33.27 -3.09 -20.04
N CYS A 91 32.75 -1.86 -20.02
CA CYS A 91 33.39 -0.71 -20.69
C CYS A 91 33.76 0.43 -19.75
N ASN A 92 33.46 0.30 -18.46
CA ASN A 92 33.75 1.27 -17.40
C ASN A 92 33.19 2.68 -17.66
N GLN A 93 32.06 2.76 -18.38
CA GLN A 93 31.35 4.01 -18.67
C GLN A 93 30.08 4.11 -17.81
N THR A 94 29.76 5.33 -17.37
CA THR A 94 28.54 5.62 -16.60
C THR A 94 27.36 5.80 -17.55
N ASN A 95 26.30 5.03 -17.35
CA ASN A 95 25.06 5.12 -18.09
C ASN A 95 23.95 5.70 -17.21
N GLY A 96 23.14 6.60 -17.77
CA GLY A 96 21.92 7.08 -17.14
C GLY A 96 20.73 6.19 -17.50
N VAL A 97 19.85 5.94 -16.52
CA VAL A 97 18.59 5.23 -16.74
C VAL A 97 17.42 6.20 -16.64
N HIS A 98 16.69 6.34 -17.75
CA HIS A 98 15.45 7.09 -17.80
C HIS A 98 14.25 6.13 -17.70
N MET A 99 13.41 6.33 -16.69
CA MET A 99 12.15 5.61 -16.55
C MET A 99 11.01 6.43 -17.16
N LEU A 100 10.24 5.83 -18.06
CA LEU A 100 9.00 6.40 -18.60
C LEU A 100 7.83 5.54 -18.13
N PHE A 101 6.92 6.14 -17.35
CA PHE A 101 5.68 5.46 -16.93
C PHE A 101 4.56 5.87 -17.89
N GLN A 102 3.99 4.89 -18.59
CA GLN A 102 2.85 5.11 -19.48
C GLN A 102 1.68 4.24 -19.03
N ALA A 103 0.56 4.88 -18.68
CA ALA A 103 -0.70 4.19 -18.45
C ALA A 103 -1.48 4.08 -19.78
N THR A 104 -2.08 2.92 -20.03
CA THR A 104 -2.94 2.71 -21.20
C THR A 104 -4.30 2.20 -20.74
N THR A 105 -5.36 2.59 -21.44
CA THR A 105 -6.71 2.14 -21.13
C THR A 105 -6.83 0.66 -21.46
N LYS A 106 -7.36 -0.12 -20.50
CA LYS A 106 -7.64 -1.54 -20.70
C LYS A 106 -8.72 -1.69 -21.78
N THR A 107 -8.35 -2.24 -22.94
CA THR A 107 -9.31 -2.57 -24.00
C THR A 107 -9.79 -4.00 -23.85
N THR A 108 -11.02 -4.25 -24.28
CA THR A 108 -11.54 -5.61 -24.45
C THR A 108 -11.02 -6.18 -25.77
N PRO A 109 -10.45 -7.40 -25.79
CA PRO A 109 -10.02 -8.03 -27.04
C PRO A 109 -11.21 -8.18 -27.98
N ILE A 110 -11.01 -7.83 -29.26
CA ILE A 110 -12.02 -8.00 -30.30
C ILE A 110 -11.83 -9.40 -30.89
N ASP A 111 -12.76 -10.31 -30.61
CA ASP A 111 -12.67 -11.72 -31.06
C ASP A 111 -12.88 -11.88 -32.58
N SER A 112 -13.51 -10.91 -33.25
CA SER A 112 -13.61 -10.87 -34.72
C SER A 112 -13.91 -9.46 -35.22
N VAL A 113 -13.21 -9.04 -36.27
CA VAL A 113 -13.49 -7.80 -37.01
C VAL A 113 -14.11 -8.18 -38.35
N LYS A 114 -15.37 -7.83 -38.58
CA LYS A 114 -16.01 -7.98 -39.89
C LYS A 114 -15.76 -6.73 -40.70
N ILE A 115 -14.78 -6.77 -41.61
CA ILE A 115 -14.52 -5.68 -42.55
C ILE A 115 -15.50 -5.84 -43.73
N PRO A 116 -16.38 -4.86 -44.00
CA PRO A 116 -17.25 -4.92 -45.17
C PRO A 116 -16.42 -4.70 -46.44
N LEU A 117 -16.40 -5.72 -47.32
CA LEU A 117 -15.85 -5.57 -48.68
C LEU A 117 -16.95 -5.10 -49.64
N PRO A 118 -16.60 -4.38 -50.73
CA PRO A 118 -17.55 -3.74 -51.64
C PRO A 118 -18.50 -4.69 -52.39
N ASN A 119 -18.32 -6.02 -52.30
CA ASN A 119 -19.13 -7.04 -52.99
C ASN A 119 -19.82 -8.03 -52.02
N SER A 120 -20.32 -7.55 -50.88
CA SER A 120 -21.18 -8.30 -49.92
C SER A 120 -20.59 -9.61 -49.33
N THR A 121 -19.28 -9.81 -49.42
CA THR A 121 -18.57 -10.89 -48.74
C THR A 121 -17.81 -10.34 -47.53
N PHE A 122 -17.98 -10.97 -46.36
CA PHE A 122 -17.23 -10.62 -45.14
C PHE A 122 -16.02 -11.56 -45.03
N ALA A 123 -14.82 -11.01 -44.90
CA ALA A 123 -13.66 -11.79 -44.49
C ALA A 123 -13.60 -11.85 -42.96
N GLU A 124 -13.71 -13.04 -42.38
CA GLU A 124 -13.61 -13.27 -40.94
C GLU A 124 -12.19 -13.68 -40.59
N PHE A 125 -11.44 -12.81 -39.91
CA PHE A 125 -10.11 -13.13 -39.40
C PHE A 125 -10.23 -13.61 -37.95
N LYS A 126 -10.02 -14.90 -37.72
CA LYS A 126 -9.87 -15.45 -36.37
C LYS A 126 -8.45 -15.21 -35.88
N VAL A 127 -8.32 -14.50 -34.77
CA VAL A 127 -7.04 -14.34 -34.07
C VAL A 127 -6.89 -15.54 -33.14
N THR A 128 -6.12 -16.55 -33.57
CA THR A 128 -5.72 -17.67 -32.69
C THR A 128 -4.74 -17.18 -31.64
N LYS A 129 -5.03 -17.49 -30.37
CA LYS A 129 -4.18 -17.25 -29.21
C LYS A 129 -2.91 -18.08 -29.23
#